data_AF-A0A352A8H8-F1
#
_entry.id   AF-A0A352A8H8-F1
#
_cell.length_a   1.000
_cell.length_b   1.000
_cell.length_c   1.000
_cell.angle_alpha   90.00
_cell.angle_beta   90.00
_cell.angle_gamma   90.00
#
_symmetry.space_group_name_H-M   'P 1'
#
loop_
_entity.id
_entity.type
_entity.pdbx_description
1 polymer ?
#
loop_
_entity_poly.entity_id
_entity_poly.type
_entity_poly.pdbx_seq_one_letter_code
_entity_poly.pdbx_strand_id
1 'polypeptide(L)'
;MSKFPFKIIKFIYFLLGIFIFLFMVGGMLVYLPLIYISFIPLLIAIIYMIIKCKCPHCGKFENLDRFIYARKHVFYCRNCGRIIEIEE
;
A
#
# COMPACT_ATOMS: atom_id res chain seq x y z
N MET A 1 7.69 -4.80 21.03
CA MET A 1 6.43 -4.43 20.33
C MET A 1 6.75 -4.42 18.85
N SER A 2 6.03 -5.19 18.03
CA SER A 2 6.25 -5.24 16.58
C SER A 2 5.71 -3.96 15.95
N LYS A 3 6.57 -3.20 15.28
CA LYS A 3 6.19 -1.95 14.60
C LYS A 3 6.00 -2.21 13.11
N PHE A 4 5.14 -1.43 12.49
CA PHE A 4 4.93 -1.50 11.05
C PHE A 4 5.93 -0.59 10.32
N PRO A 5 6.74 -1.10 9.38
CA PRO A 5 7.77 -0.29 8.72
C PRO A 5 7.18 0.64 7.66
N PHE A 6 7.35 1.95 7.84
CA PHE A 6 6.79 2.97 6.94
C PHE A 6 7.34 2.92 5.50
N LYS A 7 8.55 2.37 5.32
CA LYS A 7 9.15 2.10 4.00
C LYS A 7 8.23 1.27 3.09
N ILE A 8 7.42 0.37 3.67
CA ILE A 8 6.44 -0.45 2.93
C ILE A 8 5.35 0.43 2.33
N ILE A 9 4.82 1.39 3.09
CA ILE A 9 3.78 2.31 2.63
C ILE A 9 4.30 3.17 1.48
N LYS A 10 5.50 3.74 1.64
CA LYS A 10 6.18 4.52 0.59
C LYS A 10 6.34 3.71 -0.70
N PHE A 11 6.77 2.45 -0.59
CA PHE A 11 6.95 1.58 -1.74
C PHE A 11 5.64 1.28 -2.48
N ILE A 12 4.55 1.03 -1.75
CA ILE A 12 3.22 0.82 -2.34
C ILE A 12 2.76 2.06 -3.11
N TYR A 13 2.88 3.25 -2.52
CA TYR A 13 2.53 4.50 -3.20
C TYR A 13 3.39 4.77 -4.43
N PHE A 14 4.67 4.44 -4.37
CA PHE A 14 5.56 4.56 -5.52
C PHE A 14 5.10 3.69 -6.69
N LEU A 15 4.74 2.42 -6.44
CA LEU A 15 4.19 1.53 -7.46
C LEU A 15 2.86 2.03 -8.03
N LEU A 16 1.96 2.53 -7.18
CA LEU A 16 0.70 3.12 -7.63
C LEU A 16 0.92 4.39 -8.48
N GLY A 17 1.91 5.21 -8.13
CA GLY A 17 2.31 6.37 -8.92
C GLY A 17 2.82 5.98 -10.31
N ILE A 18 3.65 4.95 -10.40
CA ILE A 18 4.12 4.39 -11.69
C ILE A 18 2.93 3.89 -12.52
N PHE A 19 2.00 3.16 -11.91
CA PHE A 19 0.79 2.70 -12.60
C PHE A 19 0.02 3.87 -13.21
N ILE A 20 -0.29 4.90 -12.41
CA ILE A 20 -1.04 6.07 -12.88
C ILE A 20 -0.30 6.76 -14.03
N PHE A 21 1.01 6.96 -13.90
CA PHE A 21 1.83 7.58 -14.93
C PHE A 21 1.80 6.79 -16.24
N LEU A 22 2.07 5.48 -16.19
CA LEU A 22 2.07 4.63 -17.38
C LEU A 22 0.68 4.51 -18.01
N PHE A 23 -0.36 4.44 -17.20
CA PHE A 23 -1.75 4.37 -17.67
C PHE A 23 -2.16 5.67 -18.37
N MET A 24 -1.84 6.83 -17.79
CA MET A 24 -2.13 8.13 -18.41
C MET A 24 -1.33 8.32 -19.71
N VAL A 25 -0.02 8.06 -19.71
CA VAL A 25 0.82 8.20 -20.91
C VAL A 25 0.40 7.21 -22.00
N GLY A 26 0.13 5.95 -21.63
CA GLY A 26 -0.33 4.92 -22.55
C GLY A 26 -1.71 5.23 -23.15
N GLY A 27 -2.63 5.75 -22.34
CA GLY A 27 -3.96 6.18 -22.76
C GLY A 27 -3.94 7.40 -23.68
N MET A 28 -3.11 8.40 -23.37
CA MET A 28 -2.98 9.62 -24.19
C MET A 28 -2.34 9.35 -25.55
N LEU A 29 -1.37 8.44 -25.62
CA LEU A 29 -0.63 8.15 -26.86
C LEU A 29 -1.21 6.97 -27.65
N VAL A 30 -2.35 6.39 -27.24
CA VAL A 30 -2.99 5.19 -27.85
C VAL A 30 -2.01 4.01 -27.98
N TYR A 31 -0.99 3.95 -27.12
CA TYR A 31 -0.09 2.81 -27.04
C TYR A 31 -0.74 1.72 -26.18
N LEU A 32 -1.61 0.92 -26.80
CA LEU A 32 -2.24 -0.26 -26.19
C LEU A 32 -1.25 -1.13 -25.38
N PRO A 33 -0.03 -1.44 -25.86
CA PRO A 33 0.92 -2.26 -25.09
C PRO A 33 1.30 -1.64 -23.75
N LEU A 34 1.44 -0.30 -23.70
CA LEU A 34 1.85 0.43 -22.50
C LEU A 34 0.75 0.41 -21.44
N ILE A 35 -0.52 0.45 -21.87
CA ILE A 35 -1.68 0.30 -20.99
C ILE A 35 -1.65 -1.08 -20.32
N TYR A 36 -1.42 -2.16 -21.07
CA TYR A 36 -1.31 -3.50 -20.48
C TYR A 36 -0.13 -3.62 -19.50
N ILE A 37 1.02 -3.03 -19.84
CA ILE A 37 2.20 -3.02 -18.95
C ILE A 37 1.92 -2.26 -17.65
N SER A 38 1.08 -1.22 -17.68
CA SER A 38 0.73 -0.45 -16.47
C SER A 38 0.07 -1.32 -15.38
N PHE A 39 -0.62 -2.40 -15.73
CA PHE A 39 -1.24 -3.29 -14.74
C PHE A 39 -0.22 -4.09 -13.92
N ILE A 40 1.03 -4.22 -14.37
CA ILE A 40 2.09 -4.94 -13.66
C ILE A 40 2.39 -4.29 -12.30
N PRO A 41 2.78 -2.99 -12.22
CA PRO A 41 3.00 -2.33 -10.94
C PRO A 41 1.75 -2.28 -10.06
N LEU A 42 0.55 -2.20 -10.65
CA LEU A 42 -0.71 -2.28 -9.91
C LEU A 42 -0.88 -3.64 -9.22
N LEU A 43 -0.69 -4.74 -9.95
CA LEU A 43 -0.78 -6.10 -9.40
C LEU A 43 0.26 -6.32 -8.29
N ILE A 44 1.50 -5.88 -8.52
CA ILE A 44 2.57 -5.96 -7.51
C ILE A 44 2.17 -5.17 -6.26
N ALA A 45 1.64 -3.95 -6.41
CA ALA A 45 1.19 -3.13 -5.29
C ALA A 45 0.06 -3.83 -4.50
N ILE A 46 -0.92 -4.41 -5.19
CA ILE A 46 -2.04 -5.13 -4.56
C ILE A 46 -1.54 -6.36 -3.78
N ILE A 47 -0.70 -7.20 -4.39
CA ILE A 47 -0.15 -8.39 -3.74
C ILE A 47 0.69 -7.97 -2.52
N TYR A 48 1.52 -6.95 -2.67
CA TYR A 48 2.35 -6.45 -1.58
C TYR A 48 1.50 -5.87 -0.44
N MET A 49 0.42 -5.14 -0.75
CA MET A 49 -0.56 -4.69 0.25
C MET A 49 -1.16 -5.86 1.02
N ILE A 50 -1.64 -6.91 0.34
CA ILE A 50 -2.26 -8.07 0.99
C ILE A 50 -1.26 -8.80 1.91
N ILE A 51 -0.01 -8.94 1.46
CA ILE A 51 1.02 -9.66 2.22
C ILE A 51 1.50 -8.83 3.41
N LYS A 52 1.70 -7.52 3.21
CA LYS A 52 2.41 -6.66 4.17
C LYS A 52 1.52 -5.78 5.02
N CYS A 53 0.35 -5.33 4.56
CA CYS A 53 -0.59 -4.50 5.35
C CYS A 53 -1.36 -5.36 6.35
N LYS A 54 -0.62 -5.95 7.29
CA LYS A 54 -1.14 -6.79 8.36
C LYS A 54 -0.86 -6.13 9.70
N CYS A 55 -1.81 -6.24 10.62
CA CYS A 55 -1.62 -5.79 11.98
C CYS A 55 -0.41 -6.52 12.59
N PRO A 56 0.58 -5.81 13.15
CA PRO A 56 1.79 -6.44 13.68
C PRO A 56 1.54 -7.30 14.92
N HIS A 57 0.37 -7.17 15.56
CA HIS A 57 -0.01 -7.95 16.74
C HIS A 57 -0.82 -9.20 16.42
N CYS A 58 -1.77 -9.13 15.49
CA CYS A 58 -2.70 -10.24 15.21
C CYS A 58 -2.56 -10.83 13.81
N GLY A 59 -1.69 -10.26 12.95
CA GLY A 59 -1.43 -10.74 11.60
C GLY A 59 -2.58 -10.63 10.61
N LYS A 60 -3.76 -10.15 11.05
CA LYS A 60 -4.91 -9.93 10.17
C LYS A 60 -4.71 -8.68 9.31
N PHE A 61 -5.25 -8.72 8.11
CA PHE A 61 -5.21 -7.61 7.17
C PHE A 61 -5.84 -6.35 7.76
N GLU A 62 -5.25 -5.20 7.48
CA GLU A 62 -5.70 -3.88 7.89
C GLU A 62 -5.50 -2.90 6.73
N ASN A 63 -6.40 -1.93 6.55
CA ASN A 63 -6.35 -1.04 5.39
C ASN A 63 -5.09 -0.14 5.40
N LEU A 64 -4.51 0.09 4.22
CA LEU A 64 -3.35 0.97 4.04
C LEU A 64 -3.60 2.39 4.58
N ASP A 65 -4.78 2.96 4.31
CA ASP A 65 -5.18 4.28 4.79
C ASP A 65 -5.14 4.37 6.33
N ARG A 66 -5.47 3.27 7.01
CA ARG A 66 -5.45 3.22 8.47
C ARG A 66 -4.03 3.27 9.00
N PHE A 67 -3.08 2.62 8.32
CA PHE A 67 -1.67 2.77 8.68
C PHE A 67 -1.21 4.22 8.48
N ILE A 68 -1.55 4.87 7.37
CA ILE A 68 -1.15 6.28 7.17
C ILE A 68 -1.71 7.19 8.27
N TYR A 69 -2.97 6.97 8.64
CA TYR A 69 -3.62 7.72 9.70
C TYR A 69 -2.95 7.48 11.07
N ALA A 70 -2.56 6.23 11.35
CA ALA A 70 -1.85 5.82 12.56
C ALA A 70 -0.47 6.47 12.73
N ARG A 71 0.09 7.10 11.68
CA ARG A 71 1.35 7.84 11.77
C ARG A 71 1.22 9.08 12.64
N LYS A 72 0.09 9.79 12.52
CA LYS A 72 -0.15 11.07 13.20
C LYS A 72 -1.08 10.94 14.40
N HIS A 73 -1.72 9.78 14.56
CA HIS A 73 -2.76 9.56 15.56
C HIS A 73 -2.60 8.19 16.20
N VAL A 74 -3.02 8.07 17.46
CA VAL A 74 -3.17 6.76 18.10
C VAL A 74 -4.31 6.02 17.40
N PHE A 75 -3.99 4.85 16.86
CA PHE A 75 -4.95 4.06 16.11
C PHE A 75 -4.98 2.61 16.57
N TYR A 76 -6.18 2.08 16.74
CA TYR A 76 -6.39 0.72 17.24
C TYR A 76 -6.78 -0.22 16.09
N CYS A 77 -6.19 -1.41 16.07
CA CYS A 77 -6.57 -2.46 15.12
C CYS A 77 -8.03 -2.87 15.34
N ARG A 78 -8.80 -3.02 14.25
CA ARG A 78 -10.22 -3.41 14.32
C ARG A 78 -10.43 -4.83 14.85
N ASN A 79 -9.43 -5.69 14.66
CA ASN A 79 -9.54 -7.10 14.99
C ASN A 79 -9.11 -7.42 16.42
N CYS A 80 -8.00 -6.84 16.89
CA CYS A 80 -7.43 -7.18 18.20
C CYS A 80 -7.48 -6.02 19.21
N GLY A 81 -7.94 -4.83 18.80
CA GLY A 81 -8.07 -3.67 19.68
C GLY A 81 -6.73 -3.08 20.16
N ARG A 82 -5.59 -3.60 19.71
CA ARG A 82 -4.25 -3.08 20.11
C ARG A 82 -3.82 -1.89 19.26
N ILE A 83 -3.00 -1.02 19.85
CA ILE A 83 -2.43 0.14 19.18
C ILE A 83 -1.48 -0.33 18.07
N ILE A 84 -1.65 0.25 16.88
CA ILE A 84 -0.75 0.06 15.74
C ILE A 84 0.32 1.14 15.82
N GLU A 85 1.55 0.73 16.12
CA GLU A 85 2.71 1.62 16.09
C GLU A 85 3.42 1.53 14.73
N ILE A 86 3.78 2.68 14.18
CA ILE A 86 4.50 2.80 12.93
C ILE A 86 5.94 3.17 13.23
N GLU A 87 6.85 2.43 12.62
CA GLU A 87 8.28 2.73 12.60
C GLU A 87 8.58 3.62 11.40
N GLU A 88 9.17 4.80 11.66
CA GLU A 88 9.51 5.77 10.61
C GLU A 88 10.58 5.27 9.62
#